data_AF-A0A966QDL3-F1
#
_entry.id   AF-A0A966QDL3-F1
#
_cell.length_a   1.000
_cell.length_b   1.000
_cell.length_c   1.000
_cell.angle_alpha   90.00
_cell.angle_beta   90.00
_cell.angle_gamma   90.00
#
_symmetry.space_group_name_H-M   'P 1'
#
loop_
_entity.id
_entity.type
_entity.pdbx_description
1 polymer ?
#
loop_
_entity_poly.entity_id
_entity_poly.type
_entity_poly.pdbx_seq_one_letter_code
_entity_poly.pdbx_strand_id
1 'polypeptide(L)'
;MKSRIAFYLSNSLGLVAFFWPFIGAISNLDFSLIQSSSLAIVVAIFAISIVAFDLSAGLMDSKAVAIVGVMTALIAALRLLGAGAIGVEPMWFLLMLTARVFGARLGYAIGALSMAVSALLTGGVGPWLSFQMFAAGWVALGVGIIPRDLRGKLEISILAIYGAFSSFLFGLLMDLQLWPWLAGNLTQLSFSPDLGTSENVFRYLTFHFATALSWDIPRAITTSVLILLAGPAIVHSLRRAEGKIRVTSHEKVRVESSR
;
A
#
# COMPACT_ATOMS: atom_id res chain seq x y z
N MET A 1 6.98 -9.95 18.74
CA MET A 1 7.58 -8.62 19.04
C MET A 1 8.36 -8.05 17.84
N LYS A 2 9.37 -8.76 17.31
CA LYS A 2 10.23 -8.28 16.19
C LYS A 2 9.48 -7.84 14.93
N SER A 3 8.48 -8.61 14.47
CA SER A 3 7.67 -8.23 13.30
C SER A 3 6.91 -6.91 13.48
N ARG A 4 6.41 -6.63 14.70
CA ARG A 4 5.74 -5.34 14.99
C ARG A 4 6.72 -4.18 14.95
N ILE A 5 7.94 -4.38 15.45
CA ILE A 5 9.00 -3.36 15.40
C ILE A 5 9.36 -3.04 13.95
N ALA A 6 9.62 -4.06 13.12
CA ALA A 6 9.90 -3.87 11.70
C ALA A 6 8.76 -3.13 10.98
N PHE A 7 7.52 -3.50 11.28
CA PHE A 7 6.33 -2.82 10.76
C PHE A 7 6.28 -1.34 11.17
N TYR A 8 6.43 -1.01 12.45
CA TYR A 8 6.38 0.38 12.91
C TYR A 8 7.54 1.21 12.35
N LEU A 9 8.76 0.66 12.32
CA LEU A 9 9.92 1.34 11.72
C LEU A 9 9.68 1.67 10.24
N SER A 10 9.12 0.73 9.49
CA SER A 10 8.79 0.94 8.08
C SER A 10 7.75 2.05 7.90
N ASN A 11 6.70 2.07 8.72
CA ASN A 11 5.67 3.12 8.63
C ASN A 11 6.21 4.50 9.06
N SER A 12 7.02 4.57 10.12
CA SER A 12 7.68 5.81 10.53
C SER A 12 8.59 6.34 9.43
N LEU A 13 9.36 5.46 8.77
CA LEU A 13 10.18 5.84 7.62
C LEU A 13 9.33 6.36 6.47
N GLY A 14 8.18 5.74 6.19
CA GLY A 14 7.23 6.23 5.18
C GLY A 14 6.67 7.61 5.51
N LEU A 15 6.32 7.88 6.77
CA LEU A 15 5.87 9.21 7.20
C LEU A 15 6.96 10.26 7.02
N VAL A 16 8.20 9.97 7.44
CA VAL A 16 9.33 10.87 7.20
C VAL A 16 9.57 11.08 5.70
N ALA A 17 9.44 10.00 4.90
CA ALA A 17 9.58 10.06 3.45
C ALA A 17 8.55 10.98 2.81
N PHE A 18 7.25 10.85 3.08
CA PHE A 18 6.22 11.68 2.44
C PHE A 18 6.22 13.13 2.94
N PHE A 19 6.51 13.37 4.22
CA PHE A 19 6.46 14.70 4.81
C PHE A 19 7.82 15.41 4.85
N TRP A 20 8.80 14.88 4.12
CA TRP A 20 10.15 15.45 4.00
C TRP A 20 10.19 16.95 3.64
N PRO A 21 9.31 17.52 2.78
CA PRO A 21 9.41 18.93 2.41
C PRO A 21 9.13 19.85 3.61
N PHE A 22 8.17 19.45 4.45
CA PHE A 22 7.83 20.20 5.66
C PHE A 22 8.89 20.03 6.75
N ILE A 23 9.50 18.85 6.87
CA ILE A 23 10.53 18.58 7.86
C ILE A 23 11.86 19.25 7.48
N GLY A 24 12.28 19.10 6.22
CA GLY A 24 13.55 19.63 5.71
C GLY A 24 13.62 21.15 5.72
N ALA A 25 12.49 21.83 5.47
CA ALA A 25 12.39 23.29 5.61
C ALA A 25 12.66 23.77 7.05
N ILE A 26 12.39 22.92 8.06
CA ILE A 26 12.61 23.25 9.47
C ILE A 26 14.04 22.88 9.92
N SER A 27 14.61 21.79 9.39
CA SER A 27 15.81 21.16 9.97
C SER A 27 17.09 21.23 9.15
N ASN A 28 17.06 21.80 7.92
CA ASN A 28 18.21 21.86 7.00
C ASN A 28 18.89 20.49 6.77
N LEU A 29 18.14 19.40 6.87
CA LEU A 29 18.64 18.05 6.67
C LEU A 29 18.72 17.71 5.18
N ASP A 30 19.85 17.11 4.77
CA ASP A 30 20.01 16.56 3.42
C ASP A 30 19.22 15.24 3.31
N PHE A 31 18.15 15.27 2.53
CA PHE A 31 17.26 14.14 2.29
C PHE A 31 17.55 13.39 0.97
N SER A 32 18.79 13.44 0.48
CA SER A 32 19.26 12.69 -0.69
C SER A 32 18.92 11.19 -0.66
N LEU A 33 18.90 10.56 0.53
CA LEU A 33 18.48 9.17 0.71
C LEU A 33 16.98 8.93 0.49
N ILE A 34 16.12 9.93 0.72
CA ILE A 34 14.68 9.83 0.40
C ILE A 34 14.46 9.92 -1.11
N GLN A 35 15.35 10.64 -1.79
CA GLN A 35 15.31 10.86 -3.23
C GLN A 35 16.01 9.76 -4.03
N SER A 36 16.60 8.76 -3.37
CA SER A 36 17.32 7.68 -4.04
C SER A 36 16.42 6.47 -4.31
N SER A 37 16.70 5.75 -5.39
CA SER A 37 16.05 4.46 -5.67
C SER A 37 16.39 3.39 -4.62
N SER A 38 17.42 3.58 -3.79
CA SER A 38 17.83 2.61 -2.77
C SER A 38 16.85 2.53 -1.60
N LEU A 39 16.03 3.57 -1.36
CA LEU A 39 14.96 3.52 -0.36
C LEU A 39 13.96 2.40 -0.65
N ALA A 40 13.68 2.10 -1.93
CA ALA A 40 12.79 0.99 -2.30
C ALA A 40 13.32 -0.36 -1.82
N ILE A 41 14.64 -0.57 -1.83
CA ILE A 41 15.29 -1.78 -1.31
C ILE A 41 15.08 -1.88 0.20
N VAL A 42 15.24 -0.78 0.92
CA VAL A 42 15.01 -0.72 2.37
C VAL A 42 13.57 -1.09 2.72
N VAL A 43 12.59 -0.54 2.00
CA VAL A 43 11.17 -0.88 2.21
C VAL A 43 10.88 -2.34 1.87
N ALA A 44 11.49 -2.88 0.82
CA ALA A 44 11.36 -4.30 0.47
C ALA A 44 11.92 -5.19 1.58
N ILE A 45 13.09 -4.85 2.15
CA ILE A 45 13.69 -5.56 3.29
C ILE A 45 12.75 -5.54 4.50
N PHE A 46 12.13 -4.39 4.82
CA PHE A 46 11.14 -4.33 5.90
C PHE A 46 9.93 -5.23 5.61
N ALA A 47 9.38 -5.20 4.40
CA ALA A 47 8.24 -6.03 4.01
C ALA A 47 8.57 -7.53 4.12
N ILE A 48 9.73 -7.96 3.63
CA ILE A 48 10.24 -9.34 3.78
C ILE A 48 10.43 -9.68 5.25
N SER A 49 11.01 -8.78 6.05
CA SER A 49 11.27 -8.99 7.48
C SER A 49 9.99 -9.18 8.29
N ILE A 50 8.92 -8.45 7.95
CA ILE A 50 7.60 -8.62 8.59
C ILE A 50 7.13 -10.08 8.43
N VAL A 51 7.20 -10.61 7.20
CA VAL A 51 6.79 -11.99 6.87
C VAL A 51 7.74 -13.01 7.49
N ALA A 52 9.05 -12.79 7.38
CA ALA A 52 10.07 -13.68 7.92
C ALA A 52 9.97 -13.79 9.44
N PHE A 53 9.77 -12.67 10.15
CA PHE A 53 9.62 -12.68 11.60
C PHE A 53 8.31 -13.30 12.07
N ASP A 54 7.22 -13.17 11.31
CA ASP A 54 5.98 -13.87 11.63
C ASP A 54 6.12 -15.39 11.42
N LEU A 55 6.83 -15.82 10.36
CA LEU A 55 7.18 -17.23 10.14
C LEU A 55 8.06 -17.79 11.27
N SER A 56 9.16 -17.09 11.61
CA SER A 56 10.07 -17.52 12.68
C SER A 56 9.42 -17.54 14.07
N ALA A 57 8.39 -16.72 14.29
CA ALA A 57 7.64 -16.68 15.54
C ALA A 57 6.50 -17.73 15.60
N GLY A 58 6.35 -18.58 14.59
CA GLY A 58 5.26 -19.56 14.51
C GLY A 58 3.87 -18.94 14.29
N LEU A 59 3.80 -17.66 13.93
CA LEU A 59 2.54 -16.96 13.65
C LEU A 59 2.04 -17.21 12.22
N MET A 60 2.91 -17.73 11.36
CA MET A 60 2.63 -18.13 9.97
C MET A 60 3.28 -19.49 9.68
N ASP A 61 2.68 -20.26 8.77
CA ASP A 61 3.27 -21.49 8.25
C ASP A 61 3.78 -21.29 6.81
N SER A 62 4.38 -22.33 6.22
CA SER A 62 4.89 -22.29 4.85
C SER A 62 3.79 -22.06 3.80
N LYS A 63 2.55 -22.49 4.06
CA LYS A 63 1.40 -22.23 3.18
C LYS A 63 1.03 -20.75 3.18
N ALA A 64 1.06 -20.09 4.32
CA ALA A 64 0.83 -18.65 4.42
C ALA A 64 1.89 -17.85 3.64
N VAL A 65 3.16 -18.27 3.70
CA VAL A 65 4.24 -17.67 2.89
C VAL A 65 3.99 -17.88 1.39
N ALA A 66 3.53 -19.07 0.98
CA ALA A 66 3.16 -19.33 -0.40
C ALA A 66 2.02 -18.41 -0.87
N ILE A 67 1.00 -18.16 -0.03
CA ILE A 67 -0.06 -17.20 -0.36
C ILE A 67 0.49 -15.78 -0.50
N VAL A 68 1.40 -15.32 0.37
CA VAL A 68 2.04 -14.02 0.21
C VAL A 68 2.70 -13.91 -1.16
N GLY A 69 3.44 -14.93 -1.58
CA GLY A 69 4.08 -14.98 -2.91
C GLY A 69 3.06 -14.94 -4.06
N VAL A 70 2.04 -15.81 -4.02
CA VAL A 70 1.00 -15.88 -5.07
C VAL A 70 0.23 -14.56 -5.17
N MET A 71 -0.19 -13.99 -4.03
CA MET A 71 -0.92 -12.73 -4.03
C MET A 71 -0.05 -11.57 -4.50
N THR A 72 1.21 -11.53 -4.09
CA THR A 72 2.19 -10.54 -4.57
C THR A 72 2.33 -10.61 -6.08
N ALA A 73 2.49 -11.82 -6.65
CA ALA A 73 2.62 -12.02 -8.08
C ALA A 73 1.34 -11.62 -8.84
N LEU A 74 0.16 -12.00 -8.36
CA LEU A 74 -1.11 -11.65 -9.00
C LEU A 74 -1.36 -10.13 -8.98
N ILE A 75 -1.12 -9.47 -7.85
CA ILE A 75 -1.31 -8.01 -7.73
C ILE A 75 -0.28 -7.28 -8.59
N ALA A 76 0.98 -7.74 -8.61
CA ALA A 76 1.99 -7.22 -9.52
C ALA A 76 1.55 -7.37 -10.98
N ALA A 77 1.08 -8.55 -11.41
CA ALA A 77 0.60 -8.77 -12.77
C ALA A 77 -0.60 -7.88 -13.14
N LEU A 78 -1.58 -7.72 -12.24
CA LEU A 78 -2.71 -6.81 -12.46
C LEU A 78 -2.27 -5.35 -12.62
N ARG A 79 -1.20 -4.95 -11.95
CA ARG A 79 -0.65 -3.60 -12.12
C ARG A 79 -0.10 -3.40 -13.54
N LEU A 80 0.51 -4.43 -14.14
CA LEU A 80 0.96 -4.36 -15.54
C LEU A 80 -0.20 -4.18 -16.51
N LEU A 81 -1.36 -4.81 -16.25
CA LEU A 81 -2.55 -4.65 -17.10
C LEU A 81 -3.13 -3.23 -17.08
N GLY A 82 -2.94 -2.51 -15.97
CA GLY A 82 -3.36 -1.11 -15.85
C GLY A 82 -2.32 -0.08 -16.30
N ALA A 83 -1.10 -0.53 -16.62
CA ALA A 83 -0.01 0.39 -16.97
C ALA A 83 -0.35 1.15 -18.28
N GLY A 84 -0.31 2.48 -18.21
CA GLY A 84 -0.60 3.37 -19.36
C GLY A 84 -2.09 3.64 -19.58
N ALA A 85 -3.00 2.95 -18.87
CA ALA A 85 -4.42 3.27 -18.88
C ALA A 85 -4.72 4.30 -17.78
N ILE A 86 -5.17 5.49 -18.17
CA ILE A 86 -5.37 6.63 -17.26
C ILE A 86 -6.33 6.22 -16.13
N GLY A 87 -5.77 5.97 -14.94
CA GLY A 87 -6.48 5.58 -13.73
C GLY A 87 -7.15 4.19 -13.75
N VAL A 88 -6.99 3.36 -14.78
CA VAL A 88 -7.60 2.01 -14.81
C VAL A 88 -6.64 0.99 -14.22
N GLU A 89 -6.64 0.87 -12.88
CA GLU A 89 -5.64 0.09 -12.15
C GLU A 89 -6.28 -1.07 -11.35
N PRO A 90 -6.44 -2.27 -11.94
CA PRO A 90 -7.14 -3.39 -11.30
C PRO A 90 -6.37 -3.98 -10.11
N MET A 91 -5.10 -3.63 -9.90
CA MET A 91 -4.34 -4.12 -8.75
C MET A 91 -4.97 -3.75 -7.39
N TRP A 92 -5.65 -2.60 -7.30
CA TRP A 92 -6.15 -2.04 -6.04
C TRP A 92 -7.27 -2.87 -5.42
N PHE A 93 -8.24 -3.30 -6.24
CA PHE A 93 -9.33 -4.12 -5.72
C PHE A 93 -8.78 -5.42 -5.11
N LEU A 94 -7.86 -6.10 -5.82
CA LEU A 94 -7.33 -7.37 -5.33
C LEU A 94 -6.49 -7.18 -4.07
N LEU A 95 -5.69 -6.12 -4.00
CA LEU A 95 -4.91 -5.77 -2.81
C LEU A 95 -5.82 -5.56 -1.59
N MET A 96 -6.89 -4.78 -1.73
CA MET A 96 -7.83 -4.50 -0.63
C MET A 96 -8.56 -5.76 -0.16
N LEU A 97 -9.05 -6.59 -1.08
CA LEU A 97 -9.72 -7.86 -0.73
C LEU A 97 -8.76 -8.84 -0.06
N THR A 98 -7.50 -8.86 -0.49
CA THR A 98 -6.44 -9.68 0.11
C THR A 98 -6.15 -9.21 1.53
N ALA A 99 -5.98 -7.91 1.75
CA ALA A 99 -5.79 -7.34 3.07
C ALA A 99 -7.01 -7.56 3.99
N ARG A 100 -8.21 -7.54 3.42
CA ARG A 100 -9.46 -7.81 4.15
C ARG A 100 -9.49 -9.23 4.72
N VAL A 101 -9.01 -10.21 3.96
CA VAL A 101 -9.06 -11.62 4.35
C VAL A 101 -7.85 -12.00 5.22
N PHE A 102 -6.63 -11.75 4.75
CA PHE A 102 -5.42 -12.19 5.46
C PHE A 102 -4.94 -11.21 6.54
N GLY A 103 -5.55 -10.03 6.62
CA GLY A 103 -5.29 -9.02 7.64
C GLY A 103 -4.38 -7.88 7.18
N ALA A 104 -4.64 -6.70 7.72
CA ALA A 104 -4.02 -5.42 7.34
C ALA A 104 -2.47 -5.43 7.33
N ARG A 105 -1.82 -6.02 8.34
CA ARG A 105 -0.35 -6.05 8.42
C ARG A 105 0.27 -6.94 7.34
N LEU A 106 -0.34 -8.09 7.05
CA LEU A 106 0.13 -8.94 5.95
C LEU A 106 -0.20 -8.30 4.60
N GLY A 107 -1.36 -7.65 4.50
CA GLY A 107 -1.73 -6.81 3.36
C GLY A 107 -0.73 -5.69 3.08
N TYR A 108 -0.21 -5.02 4.11
CA TYR A 108 0.85 -4.01 3.98
C TYR A 108 2.10 -4.60 3.30
N ALA A 109 2.57 -5.74 3.80
CA ALA A 109 3.74 -6.43 3.23
C ALA A 109 3.47 -6.88 1.78
N ILE A 110 2.30 -7.47 1.50
CA ILE A 110 1.89 -7.87 0.15
C ILE A 110 1.84 -6.66 -0.79
N GLY A 111 1.28 -5.53 -0.34
CA GLY A 111 1.22 -4.28 -1.13
C GLY A 111 2.61 -3.77 -1.48
N ALA A 112 3.48 -3.61 -0.48
CA ALA A 112 4.86 -3.16 -0.70
C ALA A 112 5.64 -4.11 -1.63
N LEU A 113 5.54 -5.42 -1.42
CA LEU A 113 6.19 -6.42 -2.26
C LEU A 113 5.64 -6.41 -3.68
N SER A 114 4.33 -6.23 -3.86
CA SER A 114 3.71 -6.19 -5.20
C SER A 114 4.24 -5.01 -6.00
N MET A 115 4.44 -3.86 -5.36
CA MET A 115 5.00 -2.68 -6.01
C MET A 115 6.45 -2.94 -6.41
N ALA A 116 7.27 -3.47 -5.50
CA ALA A 116 8.66 -3.83 -5.80
C ALA A 116 8.76 -4.84 -6.94
N VAL A 117 8.01 -5.95 -6.88
CA VAL A 117 8.03 -6.98 -7.92
C VAL A 117 7.57 -6.43 -9.26
N SER A 118 6.48 -5.66 -9.30
CA SER A 118 6.02 -5.05 -10.55
C SER A 118 7.06 -4.13 -11.18
N ALA A 119 7.75 -3.30 -10.38
CA ALA A 119 8.76 -2.39 -10.87
C ALA A 119 10.01 -3.13 -11.36
N LEU A 120 10.41 -4.22 -10.71
CA LEU A 120 11.49 -5.07 -11.19
C LEU A 120 11.14 -5.72 -12.54
N LEU A 121 9.89 -6.15 -12.73
CA LEU A 121 9.43 -6.75 -13.98
C LEU A 121 9.36 -5.75 -15.14
N THR A 122 8.98 -4.50 -14.87
CA THR A 122 8.84 -3.46 -15.91
C THR A 122 10.07 -2.57 -16.07
N GLY A 123 11.13 -2.80 -15.30
CA GLY A 123 12.28 -1.89 -15.22
C GLY A 123 11.96 -0.52 -14.61
N GLY A 124 10.82 -0.38 -13.93
CA GLY A 124 10.30 0.87 -13.36
C GLY A 124 10.90 1.26 -12.00
N VAL A 125 12.15 0.88 -11.74
CA VAL A 125 12.82 1.18 -10.47
C VAL A 125 13.30 2.64 -10.46
N GLY A 126 12.67 3.47 -9.64
CA GLY A 126 13.02 4.88 -9.49
C GLY A 126 12.73 5.41 -8.08
N PRO A 127 13.05 6.69 -7.80
CA PRO A 127 12.83 7.31 -6.50
C PRO A 127 11.37 7.24 -6.03
N TRP A 128 10.40 7.31 -6.95
CA TRP A 128 8.97 7.21 -6.67
C TRP A 128 8.53 5.83 -6.17
N LEU A 129 9.32 4.77 -6.40
CA LEU A 129 8.91 3.40 -6.10
C LEU A 129 8.70 3.18 -4.61
N SER A 130 9.60 3.71 -3.77
CA SER A 130 9.47 3.61 -2.30
C SER A 130 8.16 4.21 -1.81
N PHE A 131 7.76 5.36 -2.35
CA PHE A 131 6.48 6.01 -2.06
C PHE A 131 5.30 5.17 -2.52
N GLN A 132 5.36 4.56 -3.71
CA GLN A 132 4.32 3.64 -4.18
C GLN A 132 4.22 2.41 -3.26
N MET A 133 5.34 1.87 -2.78
CA MET A 133 5.37 0.75 -1.84
C MET A 133 4.72 1.12 -0.51
N PHE A 134 5.03 2.30 0.04
CA PHE A 134 4.42 2.79 1.28
C PHE A 134 2.93 3.07 1.10
N ALA A 135 2.54 3.81 0.07
CA ALA A 135 1.15 4.17 -0.19
C ALA A 135 0.30 2.91 -0.45
N ALA A 136 0.80 1.95 -1.24
CA ALA A 136 0.10 0.68 -1.43
C ALA A 136 -0.02 -0.12 -0.12
N GLY A 137 1.05 -0.12 0.69
CA GLY A 137 1.02 -0.70 2.02
C GLY A 137 -0.05 -0.06 2.92
N TRP A 138 -0.18 1.28 2.90
CA TRP A 138 -1.17 2.01 3.68
C TRP A 138 -2.61 1.83 3.19
N VAL A 139 -2.81 1.71 1.87
CA VAL A 139 -4.11 1.30 1.30
C VAL A 139 -4.49 -0.11 1.77
N ALA A 140 -3.55 -1.04 1.88
CA ALA A 140 -3.84 -2.34 2.46
C ALA A 140 -4.07 -2.27 3.98
N LEU A 141 -3.33 -1.39 4.67
CA LEU A 141 -3.44 -1.21 6.11
C LEU A 141 -4.81 -0.65 6.52
N GLY A 142 -5.30 0.36 5.81
CA GLY A 142 -6.55 1.06 6.14
C GLY A 142 -7.79 0.18 6.03
N VAL A 143 -7.74 -0.90 5.25
CA VAL A 143 -8.80 -1.94 5.25
C VAL A 143 -9.02 -2.51 6.65
N GLY A 144 -8.01 -2.49 7.52
CA GLY A 144 -8.08 -2.93 8.91
C GLY A 144 -9.06 -2.13 9.78
N ILE A 145 -9.47 -0.94 9.36
CA ILE A 145 -10.49 -0.12 10.05
C ILE A 145 -11.88 -0.77 9.92
N ILE A 146 -12.12 -1.53 8.86
CA ILE A 146 -13.41 -2.18 8.60
C ILE A 146 -13.60 -3.33 9.62
N PRO A 147 -14.66 -3.30 10.45
CA PRO A 147 -14.89 -4.32 11.47
C PRO A 147 -14.88 -5.74 10.89
N ARG A 148 -14.21 -6.67 11.58
CA ARG A 148 -14.00 -8.04 11.09
C ARG A 148 -15.28 -8.86 11.03
N ASP A 149 -16.33 -8.48 11.74
CA ASP A 149 -17.57 -9.25 11.82
C ASP A 149 -18.55 -8.90 10.69
N LEU A 150 -18.27 -7.82 9.95
CA LEU A 150 -19.06 -7.46 8.77
C LEU A 150 -18.87 -8.49 7.66
N ARG A 151 -19.99 -8.95 7.10
CA ARG A 151 -20.08 -9.98 6.07
C ARG A 151 -21.15 -9.65 5.03
N GLY A 152 -21.11 -10.36 3.91
CA GLY A 152 -22.13 -10.28 2.87
C GLY A 152 -22.11 -8.94 2.12
N LYS A 153 -23.27 -8.47 1.68
CA LYS A 153 -23.39 -7.27 0.84
C LYS A 153 -22.83 -6.01 1.50
N LEU A 154 -23.08 -5.83 2.81
CA LEU A 154 -22.61 -4.66 3.55
C LEU A 154 -21.08 -4.56 3.58
N GLU A 155 -20.40 -5.70 3.77
CA GLU A 155 -18.94 -5.77 3.71
C GLU A 155 -18.42 -5.31 2.34
N ILE A 156 -19.03 -5.79 1.25
CA ILE A 156 -18.61 -5.44 -0.11
C ILE A 156 -18.88 -3.95 -0.40
N SER A 157 -20.03 -3.43 0.02
CA SER A 157 -20.35 -2.00 -0.13
C SER A 157 -19.36 -1.11 0.61
N ILE A 158 -19.00 -1.45 1.85
CA ILE A 158 -18.02 -0.67 2.63
C ILE A 158 -16.63 -0.78 1.99
N LEU A 159 -16.23 -1.95 1.48
CA LEU A 159 -14.98 -2.10 0.73
C LEU A 159 -14.97 -1.25 -0.55
N ALA A 160 -16.09 -1.15 -1.26
CA ALA A 160 -16.19 -0.33 -2.47
C ALA A 160 -16.08 1.16 -2.15
N ILE A 161 -16.72 1.61 -1.06
CA ILE A 161 -16.60 2.99 -0.55
C ILE A 161 -15.16 3.26 -0.11
N TYR A 162 -14.57 2.36 0.66
CA TYR A 162 -13.17 2.43 1.07
C TYR A 162 -12.24 2.51 -0.15
N GLY A 163 -12.49 1.71 -1.19
CA GLY A 163 -11.73 1.72 -2.44
C GLY A 163 -11.79 3.05 -3.18
N ALA A 164 -12.96 3.68 -3.22
CA ALA A 164 -13.11 5.02 -3.78
C ALA A 164 -12.26 6.04 -3.01
N PHE A 165 -12.42 6.10 -1.69
CA PHE A 165 -11.64 7.03 -0.84
C PHE A 165 -10.13 6.78 -0.91
N SER A 166 -9.73 5.51 -0.89
CA SER A 166 -8.31 5.14 -0.96
C SER A 166 -7.67 5.49 -2.30
N SER A 167 -8.47 5.55 -3.38
CA SER A 167 -7.98 5.94 -4.71
C SER A 167 -7.54 7.40 -4.73
N PHE A 168 -8.33 8.29 -4.12
CA PHE A 168 -7.96 9.71 -3.93
C PHE A 168 -6.82 9.87 -2.93
N LEU A 169 -6.83 9.11 -1.82
CA LEU A 169 -5.74 9.16 -0.84
C LEU A 169 -4.40 8.75 -1.45
N PHE A 170 -4.40 7.72 -2.30
CA PHE A 170 -3.20 7.32 -3.03
C PHE A 170 -2.73 8.44 -3.98
N GLY A 171 -3.64 9.07 -4.73
CA GLY A 171 -3.33 10.22 -5.58
C GLY A 171 -2.70 11.37 -4.81
N LEU A 172 -3.31 11.76 -3.69
CA LEU A 172 -2.76 12.77 -2.77
C LEU A 172 -1.33 12.41 -2.35
N LEU A 173 -1.11 11.23 -1.79
CA LEU A 173 0.22 10.82 -1.35
C LEU A 173 1.24 10.87 -2.51
N MET A 174 0.87 10.34 -3.67
CA MET A 174 1.75 10.29 -4.83
C MET A 174 2.06 11.66 -5.44
N ASP A 175 1.14 12.62 -5.34
CA ASP A 175 1.40 14.01 -5.72
C ASP A 175 2.26 14.71 -4.69
N LEU A 176 2.08 14.43 -3.39
CA LEU A 176 2.84 15.09 -2.33
C LEU A 176 4.35 14.87 -2.47
N GLN A 177 4.79 13.66 -2.86
CA GLN A 177 6.21 13.40 -3.11
C GLN A 177 6.76 14.11 -4.36
N LEU A 178 5.91 14.37 -5.37
CA LEU A 178 6.30 15.00 -6.63
C LEU A 178 6.14 16.53 -6.60
N TRP A 179 5.23 17.04 -5.79
CA TRP A 179 4.81 18.44 -5.76
C TRP A 179 5.97 19.43 -5.57
N PRO A 180 6.95 19.20 -4.66
CA PRO A 180 8.13 20.05 -4.54
C PRO A 180 8.98 20.13 -5.83
N TRP A 181 8.89 19.13 -6.69
CA TRP A 181 9.68 19.00 -7.91
C TRP A 181 8.94 19.49 -9.16
N LEU A 182 7.67 19.12 -9.30
CA LEU A 182 6.86 19.39 -10.50
C LEU A 182 6.43 20.85 -10.62
N ALA A 183 6.19 21.52 -9.50
CA ALA A 183 5.71 22.90 -9.55
C ALA A 183 6.81 23.90 -9.99
N GLY A 184 8.09 23.49 -9.94
CA GLY A 184 9.25 24.31 -10.28
C GLY A 184 9.38 25.54 -9.37
N ASN A 185 10.51 26.25 -9.40
CA ASN A 185 10.67 27.50 -8.60
C ASN A 185 9.88 28.71 -9.15
N LEU A 186 8.87 28.50 -10.02
CA LEU A 186 8.34 29.56 -10.88
C LEU A 186 6.80 29.62 -11.01
N THR A 187 6.02 28.82 -10.26
CA THR A 187 4.55 28.92 -10.26
C THR A 187 3.97 29.27 -8.90
N GLN A 188 2.80 29.89 -8.87
CA GLN A 188 2.10 30.26 -7.61
C GLN A 188 1.68 29.03 -6.77
N LEU A 189 1.75 27.83 -7.34
CA LEU A 189 1.35 26.58 -6.70
C LEU A 189 2.54 25.79 -6.14
N SER A 190 3.76 26.29 -6.30
CA SER A 190 4.97 25.62 -5.81
C SER A 190 5.11 25.68 -4.30
N PHE A 191 5.77 24.66 -3.76
CA PHE A 191 6.25 24.69 -2.39
C PHE A 191 7.19 25.87 -2.20
N SER A 192 6.96 26.67 -1.17
CA SER A 192 7.81 27.79 -0.80
C SER A 192 8.22 27.67 0.66
N PRO A 193 9.52 27.52 0.98
CA PRO A 193 9.99 27.43 2.36
C PRO A 193 9.71 28.73 3.15
N ASP A 194 9.57 29.86 2.45
CA ASP A 194 9.28 31.17 3.06
C ASP A 194 7.80 31.34 3.49
N LEU A 195 6.91 30.42 3.11
CA LEU A 195 5.49 30.48 3.43
C LEU A 195 5.14 29.57 4.61
N GLY A 196 4.13 29.97 5.39
CA GLY A 196 3.61 29.15 6.48
C GLY A 196 3.05 27.80 6.01
N THR A 197 3.01 26.83 6.92
CA THR A 197 2.54 25.45 6.63
C THR A 197 1.14 25.41 6.04
N SER A 198 0.21 26.25 6.54
CA SER A 198 -1.18 26.29 6.06
C SER A 198 -1.29 26.72 4.60
N GLU A 199 -0.48 27.69 4.18
CA GLU A 199 -0.45 28.19 2.81
C GLU A 199 0.12 27.14 1.86
N ASN A 200 1.21 26.48 2.27
CA ASN A 200 1.77 25.36 1.52
C ASN A 200 0.78 24.19 1.35
N VAL A 201 -0.01 23.87 2.39
CA VAL A 201 -1.08 22.86 2.29
C VAL A 201 -2.16 23.29 1.29
N PHE A 202 -2.58 24.55 1.31
CA PHE A 202 -3.58 25.06 0.36
C PHE A 202 -3.09 24.99 -1.09
N ARG A 203 -1.83 25.38 -1.35
CA ARG A 203 -1.19 25.28 -2.66
C ARG A 203 -1.12 23.85 -3.16
N TYR A 204 -0.70 22.93 -2.29
CA TYR A 204 -0.64 21.51 -2.59
C TYR A 204 -2.02 20.94 -2.96
N LEU A 205 -3.06 21.22 -2.17
CA LEU A 205 -4.42 20.74 -2.46
C LEU A 205 -4.95 21.31 -3.78
N THR A 206 -4.69 22.59 -4.04
CA THR A 206 -5.08 23.24 -5.29
C THR A 206 -4.37 22.62 -6.48
N PHE A 207 -3.06 22.36 -6.36
CA PHE A 207 -2.27 21.64 -7.36
C PHE A 207 -2.87 20.26 -7.64
N HIS A 208 -3.07 19.44 -6.59
CA HIS A 208 -3.59 18.08 -6.73
C HIS A 208 -4.95 18.02 -7.43
N PHE A 209 -5.92 18.83 -6.98
CA PHE A 209 -7.24 18.84 -7.61
C PHE A 209 -7.22 19.37 -9.05
N ALA A 210 -6.26 20.23 -9.41
CA ALA A 210 -6.10 20.71 -10.77
C ALA A 210 -5.46 19.66 -11.70
N THR A 211 -4.58 18.80 -11.20
CA THR A 211 -3.73 17.94 -12.06
C THR A 211 -4.06 16.44 -11.98
N ALA A 212 -4.60 15.95 -10.87
CA ALA A 212 -4.71 14.50 -10.61
C ALA A 212 -6.11 13.92 -10.71
N LEU A 213 -7.17 14.75 -10.82
CA LEU A 213 -8.55 14.26 -10.92
C LEU A 213 -8.77 13.32 -12.12
N SER A 214 -8.06 13.53 -13.23
CA SER A 214 -8.10 12.64 -14.40
C SER A 214 -7.59 11.23 -14.10
N TRP A 215 -6.75 11.06 -13.07
CA TRP A 215 -6.22 9.77 -12.64
C TRP A 215 -7.03 9.17 -11.49
N ASP A 216 -7.44 10.00 -10.53
CA ASP A 216 -8.10 9.52 -9.32
C ASP A 216 -9.56 9.11 -9.54
N ILE A 217 -10.30 9.83 -10.38
CA ILE A 217 -11.70 9.49 -10.67
C ILE A 217 -11.80 8.13 -11.37
N PRO A 218 -11.06 7.84 -12.47
CA PRO A 218 -11.11 6.51 -13.09
C PRO A 218 -10.61 5.41 -12.15
N ARG A 219 -9.62 5.68 -11.28
CA ARG A 219 -9.14 4.70 -10.29
C ARG A 219 -10.21 4.37 -9.26
N ALA A 220 -10.90 5.39 -8.75
CA ALA A 220 -12.01 5.22 -7.82
C ALA A 220 -13.13 4.39 -8.46
N ILE A 221 -13.55 4.75 -9.67
CA ILE A 221 -14.60 4.03 -10.41
C ILE A 221 -14.18 2.58 -10.65
N THR A 222 -13.01 2.36 -11.24
CA THR A 222 -12.50 1.01 -11.58
C THR A 222 -12.41 0.13 -10.34
N THR A 223 -11.81 0.66 -9.26
CA THR A 223 -11.64 -0.09 -8.01
C THR A 223 -12.99 -0.43 -7.40
N SER A 224 -13.89 0.54 -7.25
CA SER A 224 -15.21 0.31 -6.66
C SER A 224 -16.06 -0.65 -7.49
N VAL A 225 -16.06 -0.52 -8.81
CA VAL A 225 -16.79 -1.41 -9.72
C VAL A 225 -16.26 -2.84 -9.62
N LEU A 226 -14.94 -3.04 -9.64
CA LEU A 226 -14.36 -4.38 -9.51
C LEU A 226 -14.63 -5.00 -8.13
N ILE A 227 -14.64 -4.21 -7.06
CA ILE A 227 -15.05 -4.69 -5.73
C ILE A 227 -16.52 -5.12 -5.74
N LEU A 228 -17.43 -4.32 -6.29
CA LEU A 228 -18.86 -4.63 -6.32
C LEU A 228 -19.16 -5.88 -7.15
N LEU A 229 -18.51 -6.04 -8.30
CA LEU A 229 -18.76 -7.14 -9.24
C LEU A 229 -18.05 -8.44 -8.83
N ALA A 230 -16.75 -8.38 -8.54
CA ALA A 230 -15.93 -9.56 -8.29
C ALA A 230 -15.67 -9.83 -6.80
N GLY A 231 -15.89 -8.84 -5.92
CA GLY A 231 -15.62 -8.93 -4.50
C GLY A 231 -16.28 -10.11 -3.78
N PRO A 232 -17.59 -10.39 -3.98
CA PRO A 232 -18.25 -11.53 -3.32
C PRO A 232 -17.55 -12.87 -3.62
N ALA A 233 -17.23 -13.14 -4.90
CA ALA A 233 -16.62 -14.38 -5.33
C ALA A 233 -15.17 -14.51 -4.85
N ILE A 234 -14.41 -13.41 -4.92
CA ILE A 234 -13.00 -13.40 -4.53
C ILE A 234 -12.86 -13.50 -3.01
N VAL A 235 -13.63 -12.74 -2.22
CA VAL A 235 -13.59 -12.81 -0.75
C VAL A 235 -13.95 -14.22 -0.28
N HIS A 236 -14.97 -14.85 -0.89
CA HIS A 236 -15.33 -16.24 -0.57
C HIS A 236 -14.18 -17.22 -0.84
N SER A 237 -13.54 -17.08 -2.01
CA SER A 237 -12.42 -17.93 -2.42
C SER A 237 -11.20 -17.76 -1.52
N LEU A 238 -10.85 -16.50 -1.20
CA LEU A 238 -9.73 -16.17 -0.32
C LEU A 238 -9.99 -16.66 1.12
N ARG A 239 -11.21 -16.52 1.66
CA ARG A 239 -11.56 -17.05 2.99
C ARG A 239 -11.46 -18.56 3.07
N ARG A 240 -11.86 -19.25 1.99
CA ARG A 240 -11.69 -20.71 1.90
C ARG A 240 -10.21 -21.10 1.94
N ALA A 241 -9.34 -20.34 1.27
CA ALA A 241 -7.90 -20.54 1.33
C ALA A 241 -7.33 -20.24 2.73
N GLU A 242 -7.74 -19.14 3.36
CA GLU A 242 -7.35 -18.77 4.74
C GLU A 242 -7.73 -19.87 5.75
N GLY A 243 -8.94 -20.41 5.66
CA GLY A 243 -9.40 -21.48 6.54
C GLY A 243 -8.51 -22.73 6.47
N LYS A 244 -8.05 -23.11 5.27
CA LYS A 244 -7.15 -24.26 5.08
C LYS A 244 -5.76 -24.04 5.70
N ILE A 245 -5.29 -22.79 5.75
CA ILE A 245 -4.01 -22.45 6.41
C ILE A 245 -4.13 -22.59 7.91
N ARG A 246 -5.15 -21.98 8.53
CA ARG A 246 -5.34 -21.97 9.99
C ARG A 246 -5.48 -23.37 10.58
N VAL A 247 -6.12 -24.29 9.87
CA VAL A 247 -6.28 -25.68 10.32
C VAL A 247 -4.91 -26.38 10.43
N THR A 248 -4.03 -26.19 9.44
CA THR A 248 -2.70 -26.83 9.45
C THR A 248 -1.76 -26.24 10.51
N SER A 249 -1.84 -24.93 10.77
CA SER A 249 -1.02 -24.30 11.81
C SER A 249 -1.39 -24.78 13.22
N HIS A 250 -2.68 -24.95 13.51
CA HIS A 250 -3.13 -25.49 14.81
C HIS A 250 -2.75 -26.95 15.02
N GLU A 251 -2.78 -27.76 13.96
CA GLU A 251 -2.38 -29.16 14.01
C GLU A 251 -0.88 -29.31 14.33
N LYS A 252 -0.01 -28.49 13.72
CA LYS A 252 1.42 -28.45 14.04
C LYS A 252 1.70 -28.10 15.50
N VAL A 253 1.09 -27.02 16.01
CA VAL A 253 1.29 -26.59 17.41
C VAL A 253 0.86 -27.68 18.40
N ARG A 254 -0.26 -28.37 18.12
CA ARG A 254 -0.74 -29.46 18.98
C ARG A 254 0.24 -30.64 19.03
N VAL A 255 0.80 -31.04 17.88
CA VAL A 255 1.77 -32.14 17.79
C VAL A 255 3.06 -31.77 18.53
N GLU A 256 3.53 -30.54 18.41
CA GLU A 256 4.78 -30.07 19.03
C GLU A 256 4.65 -29.87 20.54
N SER A 257 3.46 -29.53 21.06
CA SER A 257 3.18 -29.48 22.51
C SER A 257 2.98 -30.86 23.18
N SER A 258 2.85 -31.92 22.38
CA SER A 258 2.62 -33.30 22.85
C SER A 258 3.87 -34.17 22.87
N ARG A 259 5.02 -33.59 22.51
CA ARG A 259 6.35 -34.19 22.56
C ARG A 259 7.17 -33.54 23.66
#